data_AF-A0AAW9WA04-F1
#
_entry.id   AF-A0AAW9WA04-F1
#
_cell.length_a   1.000
_cell.length_b   1.000
_cell.length_c   1.000
_cell.angle_alpha   90.00
_cell.angle_beta   90.00
_cell.angle_gamma   90.00
#
_symmetry.space_group_name_H-M   'P 1'
#
loop_
_entity.id
_entity.type
_entity.pdbx_description
1 polymer ?
#
loop_
_entity_poly.entity_id
_entity_poly.type
_entity_poly.pdbx_seq_one_letter_code
_entity_poly.pdbx_strand_id
1 'polypeptide(L)' 'MKIVGVAACTMGIAHTYIAQEKLENAAKVAGHVIHVETQGTIGVENELSQEQIDAADVVILAVDVKISGMERFEGK' A
#
# COMPACT_ATOMS: atom_id res chain seq x y z
N MET A 1 6.09 -0.60 14.29
CA MET A 1 4.87 -1.28 13.81
C MET A 1 5.16 -1.90 12.45
N LYS A 2 4.44 -2.95 12.10
CA LYS A 2 4.36 -3.52 10.76
C LYS A 2 3.16 -2.92 10.05
N ILE A 3 3.42 -2.24 8.95
CA ILE A 3 2.41 -1.53 8.17
C ILE A 3 2.34 -2.18 6.80
N VAL A 4 1.14 -2.33 6.27
CA VAL A 4 0.97 -2.57 4.84
C VAL A 4 0.16 -1.43 4.24
N GLY A 5 0.36 -1.15 2.96
CA GLY A 5 -0.39 -0.11 2.28
C GLY A 5 -0.66 -0.41 0.82
N VAL A 6 -1.66 0.29 0.28
CA VAL A 6 -1.97 0.29 -1.14
C VAL A 6 -1.98 1.74 -1.63
N ALA A 7 -1.25 2.03 -2.69
CA ALA A 7 -1.27 3.31 -3.39
C ALA A 7 -1.90 3.12 -4.77
N ALA A 8 -2.90 3.95 -5.10
CA ALA A 8 -3.57 3.85 -6.40
C ALA A 8 -4.17 5.20 -6.83
N CYS A 9 -3.67 5.77 -7.92
CA CYS A 9 -4.23 6.99 -8.50
C CYS A 9 -5.03 6.69 -9.77
N THR A 10 -6.13 7.43 -9.97
CA THR A 10 -6.96 7.38 -11.19
C THR A 10 -6.20 7.73 -12.47
N MET A 11 -5.15 8.56 -12.36
CA MET A 11 -4.50 9.23 -13.48
C MET A 11 -3.01 8.93 -13.53
N GLY A 12 -2.66 7.93 -14.34
CA GLY A 12 -1.26 7.54 -14.58
C GLY A 12 -0.57 6.97 -13.34
N ILE A 13 0.76 7.09 -13.31
CA ILE A 13 1.62 6.41 -12.33
C ILE A 13 2.29 7.34 -11.32
N ALA A 14 2.31 8.64 -11.59
CA ALA A 14 3.13 9.59 -10.84
C ALA A 14 2.71 9.68 -9.37
N HIS A 15 1.43 9.96 -9.09
CA HIS A 15 0.95 10.04 -7.71
C HIS A 15 1.00 8.69 -6.99
N THR A 16 0.81 7.58 -7.70
CA THR A 16 0.94 6.22 -7.13
C THR A 16 2.35 6.00 -6.57
N TYR A 17 3.40 6.27 -7.36
CA TYR A 17 4.78 6.09 -6.90
C TYR A 17 5.22 7.15 -5.90
N ILE A 18 4.77 8.41 -6.04
CA ILE A 18 5.03 9.45 -5.04
C ILE A 18 4.42 9.05 -3.70
N ALA A 19 3.19 8.54 -3.68
CA ALA A 19 2.53 8.08 -2.46
C ALA A 19 3.29 6.91 -1.85
N GLN A 20 3.67 5.89 -2.64
CA GLN A 20 4.50 4.78 -2.18
C GLN A 20 5.79 5.27 -1.51
N GLU A 21 6.59 6.07 -2.21
CA GLU A 21 7.89 6.54 -1.73
C GLU A 21 7.75 7.38 -0.46
N LYS A 22 6.72 8.24 -0.37
CA LYS A 22 6.48 9.08 0.80
C LYS A 22 6.02 8.27 2.00
N LEU A 23 5.19 7.25 1.82
CA LEU A 23 4.77 6.33 2.88
C LEU A 23 5.96 5.53 3.42
N GLU A 24 6.78 4.99 2.53
CA GLU A 24 7.99 4.23 2.91
C GLU A 24 8.98 5.10 3.69
N ASN A 25 9.25 6.31 3.21
CA ASN A 25 10.12 7.25 3.90
C ASN A 25 9.57 7.67 5.27
N ALA A 26 8.27 7.98 5.36
CA ALA A 26 7.66 8.39 6.62
C ALA A 26 7.69 7.27 7.67
N ALA A 27 7.34 6.05 7.28
CA ALA A 27 7.40 4.89 8.16
C ALA A 27 8.84 4.61 8.62
N LYS A 28 9.83 4.71 7.72
CA LYS A 28 11.24 4.57 8.08
C LYS A 28 11.68 5.62 9.09
N VAL A 29 11.31 6.89 8.90
CA VAL A 29 11.60 7.98 9.85
C VAL A 29 10.93 7.73 11.21
N ALA A 30 9.73 7.15 11.22
CA ALA A 30 9.01 6.77 12.44
C ALA A 30 9.51 5.46 13.09
N GLY A 31 10.52 4.78 12.52
CA GLY A 31 11.01 3.50 13.03
C GLY A 31 10.01 2.36 12.84
N HIS A 32 9.26 2.37 11.75
CA HIS A 32 8.29 1.34 11.38
C HIS A 32 8.72 0.62 10.10
N VAL A 33 8.24 -0.61 9.93
CA VAL A 33 8.42 -1.39 8.70
C VAL A 33 7.14 -1.26 7.89
N ILE A 34 7.27 -0.99 6.60
CA ILE A 34 6.13 -0.90 5.68
C ILE A 34 6.37 -1.71 4.41
N HIS A 35 5.30 -2.25 3.85
CA HIS A 35 5.25 -2.73 2.47
C HIS A 35 4.08 -2.06 1.76
N VAL A 36 4.33 -1.51 0.57
CA VAL A 36 3.30 -0.80 -0.19
C VAL A 36 3.13 -1.45 -1.56
N GLU A 37 1.92 -1.94 -1.81
CA GLU A 37 1.46 -2.39 -3.12
C GLU A 37 0.99 -1.19 -3.94
N THR A 38 1.30 -1.18 -5.22
CA THR A 38 0.83 -0.16 -6.15
C THR A 38 -0.16 -0.75 -7.13
N GLN A 39 -1.32 -0.12 -7.29
CA GLN A 39 -2.31 -0.50 -8.30
C GLN A 39 -2.55 0.69 -9.23
N GLY A 40 -2.11 0.58 -10.49
CA GLY A 40 -2.21 1.67 -11.45
C GLY A 40 -2.46 1.18 -12.87
N THR A 41 -2.26 2.07 -13.84
CA THR A 41 -2.47 1.75 -15.27
C THR A 41 -1.52 0.67 -15.81
N ILE A 42 -0.43 0.39 -15.10
CA ILE A 42 0.56 -0.66 -15.43
C ILE A 42 0.13 -2.02 -14.85
N GLY A 43 -0.81 -2.05 -13.90
CA GLY A 43 -1.23 -3.24 -13.18
C GLY A 43 -0.93 -3.14 -11.68
N VAL A 44 -0.82 -4.30 -11.04
CA VAL A 44 -0.43 -4.43 -9.63
C VAL A 44 1.06 -4.71 -9.57
N GLU A 45 1.79 -3.95 -8.75
CA GLU A 45 3.21 -4.16 -8.46
C GLU A 45 3.43 -4.19 -6.95
N ASN A 46 4.49 -4.88 -6.51
CA ASN A 46 4.78 -5.08 -5.09
C ASN A 46 3.59 -5.67 -4.32
N GLU A 47 2.88 -6.62 -4.96
CA GLU A 47 1.67 -7.21 -4.40
C GLU A 47 1.92 -7.76 -3.00
N LEU A 48 1.06 -7.39 -2.06
CA LEU A 48 1.16 -7.81 -0.68
C LEU A 48 0.85 -9.30 -0.56
N SER A 49 1.72 -10.04 0.10
CA SER A 49 1.43 -11.42 0.48
C SER A 49 0.43 -11.46 1.64
N GLN A 50 -0.35 -12.53 1.72
CA GLN A 50 -1.28 -12.72 2.84
C GLN A 50 -0.55 -12.69 4.19
N GLU A 51 0.67 -13.24 4.26
CA GLU A 51 1.49 -13.23 5.47
C GLU A 51 1.87 -11.81 5.91
N GLN A 52 2.15 -10.91 4.96
CA GLN A 52 2.42 -9.50 5.25
C GLN A 52 1.17 -8.80 5.80
N ILE A 53 0.01 -9.08 5.21
CA ILE A 53 -1.28 -8.52 5.66
C ILE A 53 -1.61 -9.03 7.05
N ASP A 54 -1.54 -10.35 7.28
CA ASP A 54 -1.83 -10.99 8.56
C ASP A 54 -0.90 -10.51 9.67
N ALA A 55 0.38 -10.25 9.36
CA ALA A 55 1.34 -9.71 10.31
C ALA A 55 1.26 -8.19 10.51
N ALA A 56 0.48 -7.47 9.68
CA ALA A 56 0.35 -6.02 9.78
C ALA A 56 -0.46 -5.62 11.01
N ASP A 57 0.03 -4.58 11.68
CA ASP A 57 -0.67 -3.90 12.77
C ASP A 57 -1.75 -2.95 12.23
N VAL A 58 -1.52 -2.37 11.05
CA VAL A 58 -2.43 -1.43 10.37
C VAL A 58 -2.29 -1.50 8.85
N VAL A 59 -3.39 -1.17 8.16
CA VAL A 59 -3.46 -1.03 6.69
C VAL A 59 -3.66 0.43 6.31
N ILE A 60 -2.85 0.96 5.39
CA ILE A 60 -3.00 2.33 4.85
C ILE A 60 -3.47 2.26 3.40
N LEU A 61 -4.65 2.83 3.11
CA LEU A 61 -5.17 2.93 1.75
C LEU A 61 -5.04 4.38 1.24
N ALA A 62 -4.03 4.63 0.41
CA ALA A 62 -3.81 5.91 -0.27
C ALA A 62 -4.34 5.83 -1.72
N VAL A 63 -5.66 5.77 -1.86
CA VAL A 63 -6.31 5.39 -3.12
C VAL A 63 -7.39 6.39 -3.56
N ASP A 64 -7.36 6.78 -4.83
CA ASP A 64 -8.37 7.61 -5.51
C ASP A 64 -9.32 6.76 -6.38
N VAL A 65 -9.05 5.45 -6.49
CA VAL A 65 -9.82 4.47 -7.26
C VAL A 65 -10.22 3.28 -6.40
N LYS A 66 -11.20 2.52 -6.87
CA LYS A 66 -11.42 1.17 -6.36
C LYS A 66 -10.19 0.32 -6.66
N ILE A 67 -9.70 -0.36 -5.64
CA ILE A 67 -8.60 -1.32 -5.71
C ILE A 67 -9.12 -2.75 -5.72
N SER A 68 -8.36 -3.67 -6.32
CA SER A 68 -8.65 -5.09 -6.31
C SER A 68 -8.17 -5.75 -5.01
N GLY A 69 -8.81 -6.86 -4.61
CA GLY A 69 -8.39 -7.65 -3.45
C GLY A 69 -8.62 -6.96 -2.11
N MET A 70 -9.64 -6.09 -2.01
CA MET A 70 -9.97 -5.33 -0.79
C MET A 70 -10.40 -6.26 0.36
N GLU A 71 -11.00 -7.40 0.03
CA GLU A 71 -11.39 -8.45 0.95
C GLU A 71 -10.21 -9.04 1.75
N ARG A 72 -8.98 -8.96 1.22
CA ARG A 72 -7.77 -9.45 1.91
C ARG A 72 -7.48 -8.66 3.19
N PHE A 73 -8.02 -7.45 3.31
CA PHE A 73 -7.82 -6.55 4.44
C PHE A 73 -8.97 -6.61 5.46
N GLU A 74 -9.96 -7.49 5.30
CA GLU A 74 -11.04 -7.63 6.28
C GLU A 74 -10.51 -8.06 7.65
N GLY A 75 -10.97 -7.39 8.72
CA GLY A 75 -10.54 -7.68 10.09
C GLY A 75 -9.21 -7.02 10.49
N LYS A 76 -8.65 -6.17 9.63
CA LYS A 76 -7.55 -5.26 9.95
C LYS A 76 -8.02 -3.85 10.32
#